data_AF-A0A950T4V5-F1
#
_entry.id   AF-A0A950T4V5-F1
#
_cell.length_a   1.000
_cell.length_b   1.000
_cell.length_c   1.000
_cell.angle_alpha   90.00
_cell.angle_beta   90.00
_cell.angle_gamma   90.00
#
_symmetry.space_group_name_H-M   'P 1'
#
loop_
_entity.id
_entity.type
_entity.pdbx_description
1 polymer ?
#
loop_
_entity_poly.entity_id
_entity_poly.type
_entity_poly.pdbx_seq_one_letter_code
_entity_poly.pdbx_strand_id
1 'polypeptide(L)' 'MTATAGTFVFVPRNVPHAFENSGNQPGRILGIMTPGGYEQFFEELAQLPPGPPDPGKFLEIFEKYDQETVDLPLMH' A
#
# COMPACT_ATOMS: atom_id res chain seq x y z
N MET A 1 -4.07 -2.44 15.55
CA MET A 1 -4.08 -3.92 15.71
C MET A 1 -2.69 -4.43 15.31
N THR A 2 -2.16 -5.45 15.99
CA THR A 2 -0.92 -6.14 15.55
C THR A 2 -1.28 -7.47 14.91
N ALA A 3 -0.83 -7.72 13.68
CA ALA A 3 -1.02 -8.98 12.98
C ALA A 3 0.26 -9.84 13.07
N THR A 4 0.11 -11.10 13.46
CA THR A 4 1.22 -12.07 13.50
C THR A 4 1.17 -13.02 12.30
N ALA A 5 2.21 -13.83 12.11
CA ALA A 5 2.26 -14.83 11.04
C ALA A 5 0.99 -15.72 11.04
N GLY A 6 0.38 -15.88 9.86
CA GLY A 6 -0.88 -16.62 9.66
C GLY A 6 -2.16 -15.81 9.91
N THR A 7 -2.06 -14.55 10.37
CA THR A 7 -3.23 -13.66 10.50
C THR A 7 -3.82 -13.33 9.13
N PHE A 8 -5.14 -13.42 9.01
CA PHE A 8 -5.87 -12.94 7.85
C PHE A 8 -6.60 -11.64 8.21
N VAL A 9 -6.46 -10.62 7.37
CA VAL A 9 -7.16 -9.33 7.49
C VAL A 9 -7.91 -9.09 6.19
N PHE A 10 -9.20 -8.77 6.29
CA PHE A 10 -10.03 -8.38 5.17
C PHE A 10 -10.31 -6.87 5.23
N VAL A 11 -9.99 -6.17 4.15
CA VAL A 11 -10.28 -4.73 4.03
C VAL A 11 -11.31 -4.53 2.92
N PRO A 12 -12.54 -4.10 3.24
CA PRO A 12 -13.53 -3.74 2.22
C PRO A 12 -13.09 -2.54 1.38
N ARG A 13 -13.70 -2.38 0.19
CA ARG A 13 -13.52 -1.15 -0.61
C ARG A 13 -13.93 0.07 0.20
N ASN A 14 -13.27 1.19 -0.07
CA ASN A 14 -13.53 2.50 0.55
C ASN A 14 -13.30 2.54 2.07
N VAL A 15 -12.53 1.60 2.62
CA VAL A 15 -12.09 1.64 4.01
C VAL A 15 -10.62 2.07 4.05
N PRO A 16 -10.31 3.24 4.63
CA PRO A 16 -8.94 3.68 4.83
C PRO A 16 -8.14 2.65 5.64
N HIS A 17 -6.95 2.30 5.15
CA HIS A 17 -6.08 1.33 5.82
C HIS A 17 -4.62 1.61 5.49
N ALA A 18 -3.75 1.21 6.42
CA ALA A 18 -2.30 1.20 6.25
C ALA A 18 -1.73 0.03 7.04
N PHE A 19 -0.51 -0.36 6.71
CA PHE A 19 0.26 -1.33 7.47
C PHE A 19 1.71 -0.87 7.56
N GLU A 20 2.34 -1.24 8.66
CA GLU A 20 3.77 -1.06 8.88
C GLU A 20 4.37 -2.37 9.39
N ASN A 21 5.66 -2.57 9.13
CA ASN A 21 6.38 -3.67 9.75
C ASN A 21 6.88 -3.22 11.13
N SER A 22 6.14 -3.57 12.18
CA SER A 22 6.49 -3.25 13.57
C SER A 22 7.59 -4.17 14.15
N GLY A 23 8.14 -5.09 13.35
CA GLY A 23 9.19 -6.02 13.75
C GLY A 23 10.60 -5.55 13.36
N ASN A 24 11.62 -6.18 13.96
CA ASN A 24 13.03 -5.90 13.64
C ASN A 24 13.60 -6.76 12.50
N GLN A 25 12.76 -7.58 11.86
CA GLN A 25 13.11 -8.43 10.72
C GLN A 25 12.14 -8.16 9.56
N PRO A 26 12.54 -8.44 8.30
CA PRO A 26 11.63 -8.33 7.17
C PRO A 26 10.36 -9.18 7.33
N GLY A 27 9.20 -8.55 7.25
CA GLY A 27 7.90 -9.21 7.16
C GLY A 27 7.54 -9.59 5.71
N ARG A 28 6.61 -10.52 5.54
CA ARG A 28 6.01 -10.87 4.25
C ARG A 28 4.50 -10.86 4.35
N ILE A 29 3.84 -10.26 3.37
CA ILE A 29 2.39 -10.22 3.23
C ILE A 29 2.03 -10.83 1.87
N LEU A 30 0.97 -11.63 1.84
CA LEU A 30 0.31 -12.04 0.60
C LEU A 30 -0.94 -11.17 0.40
N GLY A 31 -0.92 -10.33 -0.63
CA GLY A 31 -2.07 -9.53 -1.03
C GLY A 31 -2.95 -10.27 -2.03
N ILE A 32 -4.26 -10.21 -1.84
CA ILE A 32 -5.26 -10.69 -2.81
C ILE A 32 -6.17 -9.51 -3.13
N MET A 33 -6.19 -9.10 -4.39
CA MET A 33 -6.95 -7.95 -4.87
C MET A 33 -7.90 -8.42 -5.97
N THR A 34 -9.11 -7.86 -6.00
CA THR A 34 -10.13 -8.16 -7.01
C THR A 34 -10.92 -6.90 -7.36
N PRO A 35 -11.22 -6.62 -8.66
CA PRO A 35 -10.74 -7.35 -9.83
C PRO A 35 -9.21 -7.26 -10.01
N GLY A 36 -8.65 -8.09 -10.88
CA GLY A 36 -7.21 -8.03 -11.20
C GLY A 36 -6.82 -6.73 -11.89
N GLY A 37 -5.51 -6.46 -11.99
CA GLY A 37 -4.95 -5.25 -12.59
C GLY A 37 -4.18 -4.40 -11.57
N TYR A 38 -4.47 -4.54 -10.28
CA TYR A 38 -3.82 -3.76 -9.22
C TYR A 38 -2.32 -4.08 -9.05
N GLU A 39 -1.84 -5.21 -9.56
CA GLU A 39 -0.42 -5.52 -9.63
C GLU A 39 0.41 -4.46 -10.39
N GLN A 40 -0.19 -3.83 -11.40
CA GLN A 40 0.47 -2.81 -12.25
C GLN A 40 0.76 -1.51 -11.47
N PHE A 41 0.01 -1.24 -10.40
CA PHE A 41 0.30 -0.14 -9.46
C PHE A 41 1.71 -0.28 -8.88
N PHE A 42 2.08 -1.49 -8.44
CA PHE A 42 3.40 -1.74 -7.88
C PHE A 42 4.50 -1.69 -8.95
N GLU A 43 4.20 -2.14 -10.18
CA GLU A 43 5.14 -2.04 -11.30
C GLU A 43 5.45 -0.59 -11.66
N GLU A 44 4.43 0.27 -11.72
CA GLU A 44 4.60 1.71 -12.02
C GLU A 44 5.32 2.46 -10.89
N LEU A 45 4.99 2.16 -9.63
CA LEU A 45 5.75 2.71 -8.49
C LEU A 45 7.23 2.31 -8.54
N ALA A 46 7.53 1.07 -8.95
CA ALA A 46 8.91 0.60 -9.07
C ALA A 46 9.70 1.29 -10.21
N GLN A 47 9.04 1.96 -11.15
CA GLN A 47 9.70 2.78 -12.18
C GLN A 47 10.06 4.19 -11.69
N LEU A 48 9.58 4.61 -10.51
CA LEU A 48 9.97 5.90 -9.95
C LEU A 48 11.47 5.89 -9.58
N PRO A 49 12.18 7.02 -9.76
CA PRO A 49 13.58 7.12 -9.35
C PRO A 49 13.75 6.84 -7.85
N PRO A 50 14.91 6.29 -7.43
CA PRO A 50 15.19 6.07 -6.01
C PRO A 50 15.23 7.40 -5.23
N GLY A 51 14.82 7.36 -3.97
CA GLY A 51 14.70 8.52 -3.11
C GLY A 51 13.24 8.94 -2.90
N PRO A 52 12.99 10.10 -2.26
CA PRO A 52 11.64 10.63 -2.12
C PRO A 52 11.01 10.82 -3.51
N PRO A 53 9.79 10.30 -3.75
CA PRO A 53 9.15 10.45 -5.04
C PRO A 53 8.73 11.91 -5.27
N ASP A 54 8.65 12.30 -6.54
CA ASP A 54 7.93 13.53 -6.91
C ASP A 54 6.46 13.39 -6.48
N PRO A 55 5.93 14.30 -5.64
CA PRO A 55 4.57 14.16 -5.11
C PRO A 55 3.50 14.13 -6.20
N GLY A 56 3.68 14.88 -7.30
CA GLY A 56 2.72 14.91 -8.41
C GLY A 56 2.63 13.56 -9.09
N LYS A 57 3.77 12.99 -9.50
CA LYS A 57 3.81 11.65 -10.12
C LYS A 57 3.31 10.55 -9.19
N PHE A 58 3.61 10.67 -7.90
CA PHE A 58 3.13 9.71 -6.91
C PHE A 58 1.60 9.73 -6.82
N LEU A 59 1.00 10.92 -6.74
CA LEU A 59 -0.45 11.08 -6.68
C LEU A 59 -1.14 10.66 -7.99
N GLU A 60 -0.53 10.94 -9.15
CA GLU A 60 -1.04 10.49 -10.46
C GLU A 60 -1.15 8.96 -10.54
N ILE A 61 -0.14 8.23 -10.04
CA ILE A 61 -0.17 6.76 -9.98
C ILE A 61 -1.26 6.30 -8.99
N PHE A 62 -1.39 6.94 -7.84
CA PHE A 62 -2.42 6.60 -6.86
C PHE A 62 -3.83 6.76 -7.44
N GLU A 63 -4.12 7.92 -8.03
CA GLU A 63 -5.42 8.21 -8.64
C GLU A 63 -5.76 7.24 -9.76
N LYS A 64 -4.78 6.90 -10.62
CA LYS A 64 -4.94 5.94 -11.73
C LYS A 64 -5.42 4.55 -11.27
N TYR A 65 -5.06 4.15 -10.05
CA TYR A 65 -5.36 2.83 -9.48
C TYR A 65 -6.38 2.90 -8.33
N ASP A 66 -7.27 3.89 -8.36
CA ASP A 66 -8.35 4.09 -7.39
C ASP A 66 -7.84 4.18 -5.93
N GLN A 67 -6.63 4.71 -5.73
CA GLN A 67 -6.06 4.97 -4.40
C GLN A 67 -6.19 6.45 -4.04
N GLU A 68 -6.58 6.71 -2.80
CA GLU A 68 -6.59 8.05 -2.22
C GLU A 68 -5.66 8.06 -1.00
N THR A 69 -4.77 9.04 -0.93
CA THR A 69 -3.96 9.25 0.27
C THR A 69 -4.81 9.93 1.33
N VAL A 70 -4.96 9.29 2.47
CA VAL A 70 -5.59 9.87 3.65
C VAL A 70 -4.56 10.08 4.75
N ASP A 71 -4.75 11.12 5.56
CA ASP A 71 -3.94 11.32 6.75
C ASP A 71 -4.36 10.27 7.80
N LEU A 72 -3.50 9.29 8.04
CA LEU A 72 -3.71 8.25 9.04
C LEU A 72 -2.76 8.49 10.22
N PRO A 73 -3.25 8.45 11.48
CA PRO A 73 -2.44 8.69 12.68
C PRO A 73 -1.23 7.77 12.87
N LEU A 74 -1.08 6.75 12.02
CA LEU A 74 -0.07 5.69 12.10
C LEU A 74 1.11 5.90 11.13
N MET A 75 1.12 6.95 10.29
CA MET A 75 2.23 7.24 9.38
C MET A 75 2.91 8.58 9.71
N HIS A 76 3.74 8.59 10.75
CA HIS A 76 4.67 9.67 11.09
C HIS A 76 6.12 9.22 10.92
#